data_AF-A0A959TDT3-F1
#
_entry.id   AF-A0A959TDT3-F1
#
_cell.length_a   1.000
_cell.length_b   1.000
_cell.length_c   1.000
_cell.angle_alpha   90.00
_cell.angle_beta   90.00
_cell.angle_gamma   90.00
#
_symmetry.space_group_name_H-M   'P 1'
#
loop_
_entity.id
_entity.type
_entity.pdbx_description
1 polymer ?
#
loop_
_entity_poly.entity_id
_entity_poly.type
_entity_poly.pdbx_seq_one_letter_code
_entity_poly.pdbx_strand_id
1 'polypeptide(L)' 'GILYAPDFLVNAGGIINCAWERKGYVREAALKQTEGIYDTALRIFRRSKEEGVPTYLAASR' A
#
# COMPACT_ATOMS: atom_id res chain seq x y z
N GLY A 1 11.43 -18.47 -4.13
CA GLY A 1 11.00 -18.00 -2.80
C GLY A 1 9.55 -17.58 -2.83
N ILE A 2 8.97 -17.20 -1.69
CA ILE A 2 7.61 -16.66 -1.60
C ILE A 2 7.64 -15.16 -1.81
N LEU A 3 6.76 -14.63 -2.66
CA LEU A 3 6.54 -13.19 -2.81
C LEU A 3 5.52 -12.75 -1.76
N TYR A 4 5.97 -12.02 -0.75
CA TYR A 4 5.16 -11.53 0.35
C TYR A 4 4.82 -10.05 0.15
N ALA A 5 3.53 -9.71 0.19
CA ALA A 5 3.06 -8.34 0.27
C ALA A 5 3.05 -7.89 1.74
N PRO A 6 3.70 -6.76 2.11
CA PRO A 6 3.69 -6.27 3.49
C PRO A 6 2.28 -6.08 4.05
N ASP A 7 2.07 -6.49 5.29
CA ASP A 7 0.78 -6.44 6.00
C ASP A 7 0.19 -5.03 6.11
N PHE A 8 0.99 -4.06 6.52
CA PHE A 8 0.58 -2.67 6.67
C PHE A 8 0.20 -2.03 5.33
N LEU A 9 0.78 -2.51 4.22
CA LEU A 9 0.43 -2.07 2.88
C LEU A 9 -0.93 -2.61 2.46
N VAL A 10 -1.13 -3.92 2.55
CA VAL A 10 -2.39 -4.55 2.09
C VAL A 10 -3.59 -4.08 2.91
N ASN A 11 -3.37 -3.76 4.19
CA ASN A 11 -4.40 -3.28 5.11
C ASN A 11 -4.57 -1.75 5.12
N ALA A 12 -3.82 -0.99 4.30
CA ALA A 12 -3.84 0.47 4.30
C ALA A 12 -5.21 1.07 3.94
N GLY A 13 -6.10 0.30 3.30
CA GLY A 13 -7.45 0.74 2.93
C GLY A 13 -8.29 1.20 4.13
N GLY A 14 -8.13 0.58 5.30
CA GLY A 14 -8.83 1.01 6.52
C GLY A 14 -8.43 2.43 6.96
N ILE A 15 -7.12 2.72 6.96
CA ILE A 15 -6.60 4.05 7.29
C ILE A 15 -7.00 5.09 6.25
N ILE A 16 -7.00 4.72 4.96
CA ILE A 16 -7.47 5.59 3.88
C ILE A 16 -8.95 5.95 4.10
N ASN A 17 -9.80 4.97 4.41
CA ASN A 17 -11.22 5.21 4.68
C ASN A 17 -11.42 6.17 5.87
N CYS A 18 -10.77 5.93 7.01
CA CYS A 18 -10.83 6.81 8.17
C CYS A 18 -10.30 8.23 7.88
N ALA A 19 -9.29 8.37 6.99
CA ALA A 19 -8.81 9.68 6.59
C ALA A 19 -9.88 10.48 5.80
N TRP A 20 -10.71 9.81 5.00
CA TRP A 20 -11.83 10.43 4.30
C TRP A 20 -12.98 10.81 5.23
N GLU A 21 -13.23 10.04 6.30
CA GLU A 21 -14.21 10.42 7.33
C GLU A 21 -13.88 11.79 7.95
N ARG A 22 -12.59 12.06 8.17
CA ARG A 22 -12.12 13.35 8.72
C ARG A 22 -12.18 14.52 7.73
N LYS A 23 -12.14 14.27 6.42
CA LYS A 23 -12.10 15.30 5.37
C LYS A 23 -13.48 15.70 4.84
N GLY A 24 -14.53 15.01 5.27
CA GLY A 24 -15.82 14.99 4.59
C GLY A 24 -15.89 13.76 3.71
N TYR A 25 -16.66 12.76 4.16
CA TYR A 25 -16.61 11.43 3.59
C TYR A 25 -17.16 11.40 2.15
N VAL A 26 -16.31 10.97 1.22
CA VAL A 26 -16.67 10.72 -0.18
C VAL A 26 -16.23 9.30 -0.52
N ARG A 27 -17.20 8.37 -0.56
CA ARG A 27 -16.93 6.92 -0.75
C ARG A 27 -16.13 6.64 -2.01
N GLU A 28 -16.49 7.27 -3.13
CA GLU A 28 -15.81 7.06 -4.41
C GLU A 28 -14.34 7.51 -4.34
N ALA A 29 -14.06 8.63 -3.66
CA ALA A 29 -12.71 9.13 -3.51
C ALA A 29 -11.88 8.22 -2.57
N ALA A 30 -12.49 7.69 -1.51
CA ALA A 30 -11.85 6.70 -0.63
C ALA A 30 -11.49 5.41 -1.36
N LEU A 31 -12.40 4.88 -2.18
CA LEU A 31 -12.15 3.69 -3.00
C LEU A 31 -11.07 3.95 -4.04
N LYS A 32 -11.16 5.07 -4.78
CA LYS A 32 -10.16 5.46 -5.77
C LYS A 32 -8.76 5.63 -5.17
N GLN A 33 -8.66 6.19 -3.97
CA GLN A 33 -7.37 6.27 -3.27
C GLN A 33 -6.87 4.89 -2.80
N THR A 34 -7.78 4.01 -2.38
CA THR A 34 -7.44 2.64 -1.97
C THR A 34 -6.90 1.79 -3.12
N GLU A 35 -7.36 2.01 -4.37
CA GLU A 35 -6.81 1.35 -5.57
C GLU A 35 -5.30 1.59 -5.72
N GLY A 36 -4.77 2.73 -5.23
CA GLY A 36 -3.33 3.05 -5.23
C GLY A 36 -2.45 2.11 -4.40
N ILE A 37 -3.04 1.22 -3.57
CA ILE A 37 -2.31 0.14 -2.89
C ILE A 37 -1.64 -0.80 -3.91
N TYR A 38 -2.32 -1.07 -5.05
CA TYR A 38 -1.79 -1.92 -6.12
C TYR A 38 -0.47 -1.38 -6.67
N ASP A 39 -0.44 -0.11 -7.07
CA ASP A 39 0.77 0.52 -7.62
C ASP A 39 1.88 0.60 -6.58
N THR A 40 1.52 0.80 -5.31
CA THR A 40 2.48 0.84 -4.21
C THR A 40 3.12 -0.52 -3.98
N ALA A 41 2.36 -1.61 -4.07
CA ALA A 41 2.89 -2.97 -4.02
C ALA A 41 3.87 -3.24 -5.16
N LEU A 42 3.53 -2.85 -6.39
CA LEU A 42 4.42 -2.98 -7.54
C LEU A 42 5.75 -2.23 -7.34
N ARG A 43 5.71 -1.01 -6.78
CA ARG A 43 6.93 -0.25 -6.46
C ARG A 43 7.78 -0.98 -5.42
N ILE A 44 7.18 -1.52 -4.37
CA ILE A 44 7.88 -2.28 -3.32
C ILE A 44 8.52 -3.54 -3.89
N PHE A 45 7.81 -4.30 -4.73
CA PHE A 45 8.34 -5.51 -5.35
C PHE A 45 9.49 -5.21 -6.31
N ARG A 46 9.36 -4.15 -7.10
CA ARG A 46 10.43 -3.68 -7.99
C ARG A 46 11.68 -3.31 -7.18
N ARG A 47 11.52 -2.49 -6.14
CA ARG A 47 12.62 -2.07 -5.27
C ARG A 47 13.28 -3.24 -4.55
N SER A 48 12.48 -4.16 -4.00
CA SER A 48 12.98 -5.40 -3.38
C SER A 48 13.87 -6.19 -4.33
N LYS A 49 13.47 -6.30 -5.60
CA LYS A 49 14.25 -6.96 -6.65
C LYS A 49 15.54 -6.20 -7.00
N GLU A 50 15.46 -4.88 -7.14
CA GLU A 50 16.60 -4.02 -7.52
C GLU A 50 17.66 -3.94 -6.41
N GLU A 51 17.24 -3.85 -5.16
CA GLU A 51 18.14 -3.73 -4.00
C GLU A 51 18.55 -5.09 -3.41
N GLY A 52 17.93 -6.19 -3.85
CA GLY A 52 18.19 -7.53 -3.31
C GLY A 52 17.76 -7.70 -1.84
N VAL A 53 16.81 -6.90 -1.37
CA VAL A 53 16.31 -6.93 0.02
C VAL A 53 14.90 -7.52 0.11
N PRO A 54 14.48 -8.10 1.25
CA PRO A 54 13.10 -8.55 1.43
C PRO A 54 12.06 -7.43 1.30
N THR A 55 10.84 -7.78 0.90
CA THR A 55 9.76 -6.81 0.64
C THR A 55 9.38 -5.96 1.86
N TYR A 56 9.44 -6.52 3.08
CA TYR A 56 9.18 -5.75 4.31
C TYR A 56 10.22 -4.63 4.52
N LEU A 57 11.48 -4.87 4.15
CA LEU A 57 12.54 -3.87 4.26
C LEU A 57 12.46 -2.85 3.14
N ALA A 58 12.15 -3.28 1.92
CA ALA A 58 11.91 -2.37 0.79
C ALA A 58 10.74 -1.41 1.03
N ALA A 59 9.74 -1.82 1.82
CA ALA A 59 8.57 -1.02 2.14
C ALA A 59 8.78 0.02 3.27
N SER A 60 9.82 -0.16 4.10
CA SER A 60 10.14 0.73 5.24
C SER A 60 11.20 1.79 4.92
N ARG A 61 11.61 1.90 3.65
CA ARG A 61 12.62 2.86 3.17
C ARG A 61 12.01 3.79 2.13
#